data_AF-A0A820PQ59-F1
#
_entry.id   AF-A0A820PQ59-F1
#
_cell.length_a   1.000
_cell.length_b   1.000
_cell.length_c   1.000
_cell.angle_alpha   90.00
_cell.angle_beta   90.00
_cell.angle_gamma   90.00
#
_symmetry.space_group_name_H-M   'P 1'
#
loop_
_entity.id
_entity.type
_entity.pdbx_description
1 polymer ?
#
loop_
_entity_poly.entity_id
_entity_poly.type
_entity_poly.pdbx_seq_one_letter_code
_entity_poly.pdbx_strand_id
1 'polypeptide(L)'
;DLMLPSYIQEHYQFFQYTADHTLSAYLNEKIDPSVYSNNHLSVEQKKHYRKYVDWSLIPSKYRTVYKNPITDDQEGDPQLIEKAKKVLDPEVSPLLVDDQKLAKLMPTYILSVGHDRLRDDSFIYEGRLKRVHVPVVHDHYEHTFHGSIGFLNGPFALDIAHEMINGVVKYFKENL
;
A
#
# COMPACT_ATOMS: atom_id res chain seq x y z
N ASP A 1 5.32 2.98 -7.16
CA ASP A 1 6.55 2.18 -7.17
C ASP A 1 6.21 0.83 -6.57
N LEU A 2 6.28 -0.24 -7.37
CA LEU A 2 5.93 -1.60 -6.95
C LEU A 2 7.16 -2.39 -6.49
N MET A 3 8.26 -1.68 -6.20
CA MET A 3 9.52 -2.26 -5.74
C MET A 3 9.66 -2.27 -4.22
N LEU A 4 8.63 -1.92 -3.45
CA LEU A 4 8.68 -1.96 -1.98
C LEU A 4 8.98 -3.39 -1.47
N PRO A 5 9.64 -3.58 -0.32
CA PRO A 5 10.01 -4.90 0.21
C PRO A 5 8.89 -5.94 0.22
N SER A 6 7.68 -5.54 0.63
CA SER A 6 6.46 -6.36 0.65
C SER A 6 5.99 -6.79 -0.74
N TYR A 7 6.27 -6.03 -1.80
CA TYR A 7 5.90 -6.37 -3.17
C TYR A 7 6.90 -7.34 -3.81
N ILE A 8 8.15 -7.35 -3.40
CA ILE A 8 9.18 -8.20 -4.02
C ILE A 8 9.41 -9.51 -3.25
N GLN A 9 8.77 -9.69 -2.09
CA GLN A 9 8.79 -10.96 -1.35
C GLN A 9 7.91 -12.01 -2.04
N GLU A 10 8.51 -13.19 -2.31
CA GLU A 10 7.89 -14.29 -3.06
C GLU A 10 6.66 -14.90 -2.37
N HIS A 11 6.46 -14.71 -1.07
CA HIS A 11 5.40 -15.35 -0.29
C HIS A 11 3.97 -14.81 -0.55
N TYR A 12 3.78 -13.89 -1.51
CA TYR A 12 2.49 -13.25 -1.81
C TYR A 12 1.94 -13.55 -3.21
N GLN A 13 2.30 -14.67 -3.84
CA GLN A 13 1.89 -14.97 -5.22
C GLN A 13 0.35 -15.06 -5.41
N PHE A 14 -0.39 -15.52 -4.39
CA PHE A 14 -1.87 -15.51 -4.44
C PHE A 14 -2.42 -14.10 -4.67
N PHE A 15 -1.83 -13.09 -4.03
CA PHE A 15 -2.21 -11.69 -4.20
C PHE A 15 -1.82 -11.09 -5.55
N GLN A 16 -0.80 -11.66 -6.21
CA GLN A 16 -0.34 -11.14 -7.49
C GLN A 16 -1.35 -11.36 -8.61
N TYR A 17 -1.99 -12.54 -8.64
CA TYR A 17 -3.02 -12.86 -9.63
C TYR A 17 -4.35 -12.15 -9.36
N THR A 18 -4.60 -11.77 -8.10
CA THR A 18 -5.82 -11.07 -7.74
C THR A 18 -5.68 -9.56 -7.91
N ALA A 19 -4.51 -8.97 -7.70
CA ALA A 19 -4.36 -7.51 -7.70
C ALA A 19 -4.57 -6.87 -9.08
N ASP A 20 -3.96 -7.39 -10.15
CA ASP A 20 -4.18 -6.90 -11.52
C ASP A 20 -5.60 -7.17 -11.98
N HIS A 21 -6.15 -8.35 -11.65
CA HIS A 21 -7.52 -8.71 -11.98
C HIS A 21 -8.54 -7.81 -11.27
N THR A 22 -8.38 -7.60 -9.96
CA THR A 22 -9.24 -6.74 -9.15
C THR A 22 -9.13 -5.28 -9.61
N LEU A 23 -7.92 -4.77 -9.85
CA LEU A 23 -7.75 -3.41 -10.33
C LEU A 23 -8.32 -3.24 -11.74
N SER A 24 -8.16 -4.26 -12.59
CA SER A 24 -8.76 -4.27 -13.92
C SER A 24 -10.29 -4.22 -13.88
N ALA A 25 -10.88 -5.01 -12.99
CA ALA A 25 -12.33 -5.02 -12.77
C ALA A 25 -12.84 -3.68 -12.22
N TYR A 26 -12.12 -3.08 -11.26
CA TYR A 26 -12.47 -1.79 -10.65
C TYR A 26 -12.38 -0.63 -11.64
N LEU A 27 -11.31 -0.57 -12.43
CA LEU A 27 -11.08 0.50 -13.41
C LEU A 27 -11.80 0.26 -14.74
N ASN A 28 -12.41 -0.92 -14.91
CA ASN A 28 -12.98 -1.41 -16.17
C ASN A 28 -11.98 -1.31 -17.34
N GLU A 29 -10.72 -1.68 -17.07
CA GLU A 29 -9.61 -1.64 -18.04
C GLU A 29 -8.65 -2.80 -17.80
N LYS A 30 -7.97 -3.28 -18.84
CA LYS A 30 -6.96 -4.32 -18.65
C LYS A 30 -5.66 -3.68 -18.14
N ILE A 31 -5.27 -4.02 -16.92
CA ILE A 31 -3.95 -3.69 -16.38
C ILE A 31 -2.92 -4.66 -16.98
N ASP A 32 -1.84 -4.08 -17.50
CA ASP A 32 -0.73 -4.86 -18.01
C ASP A 32 0.13 -5.36 -16.84
N PRO A 33 0.38 -6.68 -16.67
CA PRO A 33 1.21 -7.19 -15.58
C PRO A 33 2.64 -6.63 -15.56
N SER A 34 3.14 -6.09 -16.66
CA SER A 34 4.43 -5.38 -16.70
C SER A 34 4.48 -4.15 -15.78
N VAL A 35 3.34 -3.68 -15.24
CA VAL A 35 3.36 -2.65 -14.18
C VAL A 35 4.18 -3.08 -12.98
N TYR A 36 4.19 -4.37 -12.62
CA TYR A 36 4.89 -4.93 -11.46
C TYR A 36 6.42 -4.81 -11.53
N SER A 37 6.98 -4.65 -12.73
CA SER A 37 8.42 -4.41 -12.91
C SER A 37 8.77 -2.91 -12.94
N ASN A 38 7.86 -2.04 -12.49
CA ASN A 38 8.01 -0.58 -12.51
C ASN A 38 8.31 0.01 -13.91
N ASN A 39 8.00 -0.75 -14.97
CA ASN A 39 8.25 -0.39 -16.37
C ASN A 39 7.19 0.57 -16.96
N HIS A 40 6.29 1.06 -16.12
CA HIS A 40 5.15 1.90 -16.46
C HIS A 40 5.38 3.38 -16.13
N LEU A 41 6.62 3.76 -15.77
CA LEU A 41 7.02 5.11 -15.43
C LEU A 41 8.23 5.54 -16.27
N SER A 42 8.26 6.79 -16.70
CA SER A 42 9.47 7.42 -17.25
C SER A 42 10.49 7.69 -16.14
N VAL A 43 11.75 7.93 -16.50
CA VAL A 43 12.79 8.32 -15.52
C VAL A 43 12.38 9.58 -14.74
N GLU A 44 11.77 10.56 -15.41
CA GLU A 44 11.32 11.79 -14.77
C GLU A 44 10.16 11.55 -13.78
N GLN A 45 9.21 10.67 -14.12
CA GLN A 45 8.16 10.26 -13.20
C GLN A 45 8.73 9.49 -12.00
N LYS A 46 9.68 8.57 -12.21
CA LYS A 46 10.34 7.83 -11.11
C LYS A 46 11.03 8.79 -10.14
N LYS A 47 11.78 9.78 -10.65
CA LYS A 47 12.39 10.84 -9.81
C LYS A 47 11.34 11.65 -9.06
N HIS A 48 10.27 12.06 -9.74
CA HIS A 48 9.20 12.85 -9.14
C HIS A 48 8.50 12.10 -7.99
N TYR A 49 8.15 10.83 -8.19
CA TYR A 49 7.37 10.05 -7.24
C TYR A 49 8.20 9.43 -6.11
N ARG A 50 9.53 9.34 -6.25
CA ARG A 50 10.44 8.71 -5.26
C ARG A 50 10.24 9.23 -3.83
N LYS A 51 9.96 10.52 -3.68
CA LYS A 51 9.71 11.16 -2.38
C LYS A 51 8.46 10.63 -1.64
N TYR A 52 7.51 10.04 -2.37
CA TYR A 52 6.27 9.51 -1.82
C TYR A 52 6.37 8.03 -1.39
N VAL A 53 7.44 7.33 -1.80
CA VAL A 53 7.68 5.89 -1.53
C VAL A 53 8.97 5.70 -0.73
N ASP A 54 9.13 6.48 0.32
CA ASP A 54 10.34 6.51 1.14
C ASP A 54 10.47 5.28 2.06
N TRP A 55 11.37 4.35 1.73
CA TRP A 55 11.56 3.12 2.51
C TRP A 55 12.09 3.38 3.93
N SER A 56 12.64 4.56 4.23
CA SER A 56 13.09 4.86 5.59
C SER A 56 11.93 4.86 6.59
N LEU A 57 10.70 5.05 6.11
CA LEU A 57 9.47 4.97 6.89
C LEU A 57 9.03 3.52 7.17
N ILE A 58 9.61 2.54 6.48
CA ILE A 58 9.30 1.11 6.70
C ILE A 58 10.14 0.58 7.88
N PRO A 59 9.54 -0.11 8.86
CA PRO A 59 10.26 -0.76 9.95
C PRO A 59 11.40 -1.64 9.43
N SER A 60 12.58 -1.54 10.05
CA SER A 60 13.80 -2.22 9.58
C SER A 60 13.66 -3.75 9.49
N LYS A 61 12.84 -4.35 10.35
CA LYS A 61 12.53 -5.79 10.34
C LYS A 61 11.86 -6.27 9.05
N TYR A 62 11.25 -5.37 8.28
CA TYR A 62 10.60 -5.69 7.00
C TYR A 62 11.50 -5.42 5.79
N ARG A 63 12.67 -4.78 5.99
CA ARG A 63 13.68 -4.48 4.96
C ARG A 63 14.80 -5.52 4.93
N THR A 64 14.50 -6.78 5.24
CA THR A 64 15.50 -7.84 5.46
C THR A 64 16.11 -8.37 4.17
N VAL A 65 15.31 -8.54 3.11
CA VAL A 65 15.79 -9.03 1.80
C VAL A 65 16.60 -7.95 1.09
N TYR A 66 16.14 -6.70 1.15
CA TYR A 66 16.83 -5.54 0.57
C TYR A 66 16.96 -4.46 1.64
N LYS A 67 18.19 -4.24 2.12
CA LYS A 67 18.49 -3.27 3.19
C LYS A 67 18.28 -1.81 2.75
N ASN A 68 18.37 -1.56 1.44
CA ASN A 68 18.27 -0.24 0.82
C ASN A 68 17.20 -0.26 -0.28
N PRO A 69 16.58 0.90 -0.59
CA PRO A 69 15.68 1.04 -1.72
C PRO A 69 16.32 0.55 -3.01
N ILE A 70 15.55 -0.20 -3.81
CA ILE A 70 15.92 -0.48 -5.19
C ILE A 70 15.62 0.79 -5.99
N THR A 71 16.66 1.49 -6.42
CA THR A 71 16.51 2.63 -7.33
C THR A 71 16.47 2.13 -8.76
N ASP A 72 15.32 2.31 -9.40
CA ASP A 72 15.15 2.12 -10.82
C ASP A 72 15.19 3.48 -11.52
N ASP A 73 16.22 3.69 -12.33
CA ASP A 73 16.44 4.87 -13.16
C ASP A 73 16.44 4.51 -14.66
N GLN A 74 15.83 3.38 -15.03
CA GLN A 74 15.64 3.00 -16.43
C GLN A 74 14.39 3.67 -17.01
N GLU A 75 14.40 3.97 -18.31
CA GLU A 75 13.20 4.47 -18.99
C GLU A 75 12.17 3.34 -19.12
N GLY A 76 10.90 3.65 -18.82
CA GLY A 76 9.80 2.70 -18.96
C GLY A 76 9.42 2.45 -20.42
N ASP A 77 8.53 1.49 -20.65
CA ASP A 77 7.93 1.28 -21.97
C ASP A 77 6.97 2.44 -22.29
N PRO A 78 7.15 3.14 -23.43
CA PRO A 78 6.28 4.26 -23.81
C PRO A 78 4.79 3.92 -23.84
N GLN A 79 4.40 2.71 -24.25
CA GLN A 79 3.00 2.29 -24.29
C GLN A 79 2.42 2.08 -22.88
N LEU A 80 3.25 1.58 -21.96
CA LEU A 80 2.85 1.39 -20.58
C LEU A 80 2.74 2.72 -19.85
N ILE A 81 3.68 3.64 -20.07
CA ILE A 81 3.64 4.99 -19.50
C ILE A 81 2.34 5.71 -19.87
N GLU A 82 1.89 5.58 -21.13
CA GLU A 82 0.64 6.18 -21.57
C GLU A 82 -0.59 5.58 -20.85
N LYS A 83 -0.63 4.24 -20.73
CA LYS A 83 -1.74 3.51 -20.10
C LYS A 83 -1.77 3.68 -18.58
N ALA A 84 -0.61 3.87 -17.95
CA ALA A 84 -0.49 3.91 -16.50
C ALA A 84 -0.99 5.21 -15.86
N LYS A 85 -1.40 6.22 -16.65
CA LYS A 85 -1.91 7.50 -16.13
C LYS A 85 -3.00 7.32 -15.07
N LYS A 86 -3.89 6.34 -15.22
CA LYS A 86 -4.96 6.06 -14.24
C LYS A 86 -4.46 5.47 -12.93
N VAL A 87 -3.50 4.56 -12.97
CA VAL A 87 -2.95 3.96 -11.75
C VAL A 87 -2.07 4.93 -10.97
N LEU A 88 -1.64 6.02 -11.60
CA LEU A 88 -0.91 7.13 -10.97
C LEU A 88 -1.82 8.23 -10.42
N ASP A 89 -3.13 8.11 -10.63
CA ASP A 89 -4.10 9.03 -10.05
C ASP A 89 -4.11 8.86 -8.53
N PRO A 90 -3.97 9.94 -7.72
CA PRO A 90 -4.07 9.86 -6.27
C PRO A 90 -5.40 9.28 -5.74
N GLU A 91 -6.49 9.26 -6.52
CA GLU A 91 -7.73 8.57 -6.16
C GLU A 91 -7.62 7.04 -6.25
N VAL A 92 -6.72 6.53 -7.09
CA VAL A 92 -6.41 5.10 -7.23
C VAL A 92 -5.22 4.69 -6.37
N SER A 93 -4.21 5.56 -6.30
CA SER A 93 -2.97 5.37 -5.55
C SER A 93 -2.82 6.49 -4.51
N PRO A 94 -3.47 6.39 -3.33
CA PRO A 94 -3.45 7.42 -2.30
C PRO A 94 -2.04 7.80 -1.82
N LEU A 95 -1.08 6.89 -1.98
CA LEU A 95 0.31 7.15 -1.64
C LEU A 95 0.93 8.27 -2.49
N LEU A 96 0.37 8.62 -3.64
CA LEU A 96 0.87 9.68 -4.52
C LEU A 96 0.25 11.06 -4.25
N VAL A 97 -0.69 11.15 -3.30
CA VAL A 97 -1.32 12.42 -2.97
C VAL A 97 -0.32 13.40 -2.34
N ASP A 98 -0.41 14.69 -2.64
CA ASP A 98 0.50 15.70 -2.09
C ASP A 98 0.32 15.95 -0.59
N ASP A 99 1.41 16.32 0.07
CA ASP A 99 1.44 16.64 1.51
C ASP A 99 0.44 17.76 1.89
N GLN A 100 0.22 18.74 1.01
CA GLN A 100 -0.77 19.82 1.25
C GLN A 100 -2.22 19.30 1.32
N LYS A 101 -2.52 18.21 0.60
CA LYS A 101 -3.83 17.56 0.65
C LYS A 101 -3.89 16.62 1.85
N LEU A 102 -2.81 15.87 2.14
CA LEU A 102 -2.73 15.04 3.35
C LEU A 102 -2.95 15.86 4.62
N ALA A 103 -2.35 17.05 4.72
CA ALA A 103 -2.45 17.92 5.89
C ALA A 103 -3.89 18.36 6.22
N LYS A 104 -4.84 18.17 5.30
CA LYS A 104 -6.26 18.50 5.48
C LYS A 104 -7.08 17.31 5.99
N LEU A 105 -6.48 16.14 6.13
CA LEU A 105 -7.17 14.95 6.62
C LEU A 105 -7.50 15.09 8.10
N MET A 106 -8.63 14.48 8.47
CA MET A 106 -9.07 14.31 9.85
C MET A 106 -8.20 13.25 10.56
N PRO A 107 -8.30 13.12 11.91
CA PRO A 107 -7.69 12.00 12.62
C PRO A 107 -7.94 10.68 11.91
N THR A 108 -6.86 9.99 11.55
CA THR A 108 -6.89 8.84 10.65
C THR A 108 -6.56 7.57 11.42
N TYR A 109 -7.35 6.53 11.22
CA TYR A 109 -7.06 5.19 11.71
C TYR A 109 -6.64 4.29 10.54
N ILE A 110 -5.51 3.61 10.70
CA ILE A 110 -4.98 2.66 9.72
C ILE A 110 -4.96 1.29 10.38
N LEU A 111 -5.56 0.31 9.72
CA LEU A 111 -5.40 -1.10 10.03
C LEU A 111 -4.58 -1.75 8.92
N SER A 112 -3.55 -2.49 9.28
CA SER A 112 -2.75 -3.26 8.33
C SER A 112 -2.36 -4.62 8.89
N VAL A 113 -1.86 -5.50 8.03
CA VAL A 113 -1.53 -6.89 8.37
C VAL A 113 -0.13 -7.25 7.85
N GLY A 114 0.53 -8.22 8.49
CA GLY A 114 1.93 -8.52 8.18
C GLY A 114 2.15 -9.28 6.87
N HIS A 115 1.23 -10.20 6.54
CA HIS A 115 1.26 -10.97 5.30
C HIS A 115 0.42 -10.30 4.19
N ASP A 116 0.90 -9.15 3.73
CA ASP A 116 0.24 -8.31 2.72
C ASP A 116 1.26 -7.54 1.86
N ARG A 117 0.99 -7.44 0.56
CA ARG A 117 1.79 -6.59 -0.35
C ARG A 117 1.56 -5.11 -0.07
N LEU A 118 0.37 -4.72 0.37
CA LEU A 118 0.06 -3.33 0.72
C LEU A 118 0.59 -2.91 2.10
N ARG A 119 1.27 -3.83 2.81
CA ARG A 119 1.81 -3.57 4.15
C ARG A 119 2.74 -2.36 4.17
N ASP A 120 3.67 -2.27 3.23
CA ASP A 120 4.66 -1.19 3.29
C ASP A 120 4.04 0.16 2.92
N ASP A 121 3.02 0.18 2.05
CA ASP A 121 2.22 1.38 1.77
C ASP A 121 1.62 1.95 3.05
N SER A 122 1.11 1.10 3.96
CA SER A 122 0.48 1.58 5.20
C SER A 122 1.48 2.27 6.13
N PHE A 123 2.71 1.75 6.25
CA PHE A 123 3.77 2.38 7.03
C PHE A 123 4.28 3.68 6.41
N ILE A 124 4.42 3.71 5.09
CA ILE A 124 4.82 4.93 4.39
C ILE A 124 3.71 5.99 4.54
N TYR A 125 2.45 5.61 4.35
CA TYR A 125 1.31 6.51 4.48
C TYR A 125 1.20 7.07 5.91
N GLU A 126 1.31 6.23 6.93
CA GLU A 126 1.40 6.65 8.34
C GLU A 126 2.53 7.67 8.56
N GLY A 127 3.75 7.36 8.10
CA GLY A 127 4.90 8.24 8.25
C GLY A 127 4.70 9.59 7.57
N ARG A 128 4.03 9.61 6.41
CA ARG A 128 3.68 10.84 5.70
C ARG A 128 2.62 11.65 6.44
N LEU A 129 1.57 11.03 6.96
CA LEU A 129 0.55 11.69 7.80
C LEU A 129 1.17 12.35 9.03
N LYS A 130 2.04 11.61 9.74
CA LYS A 130 2.78 12.14 10.91
C LYS A 130 3.63 13.36 10.55
N ARG A 131 4.31 13.33 9.40
CA ARG A 131 5.15 14.45 8.91
C ARG A 131 4.35 15.74 8.70
N VAL A 132 3.09 15.61 8.28
CA VAL A 132 2.17 16.75 8.08
C VAL A 132 1.27 17.00 9.29
N HIS A 133 1.59 16.44 10.45
CA HIS A 133 0.90 16.63 11.73
C HIS A 133 -0.56 16.16 11.76
N VAL A 134 -0.94 15.22 10.88
CA VAL A 134 -2.25 14.55 11.00
C VAL A 134 -2.18 13.52 12.13
N PRO A 135 -3.10 13.57 13.12
CA PRO A 135 -3.18 12.53 14.13
C PRO A 135 -3.46 11.18 13.48
N VAL A 136 -2.63 10.18 13.76
CA VAL A 136 -2.78 8.84 13.20
C VAL A 136 -2.60 7.77 14.26
N VAL A 137 -3.50 6.79 14.24
CA VAL A 137 -3.37 5.52 14.95
C VAL A 137 -3.18 4.44 13.89
N HIS A 138 -2.14 3.63 14.04
CA HIS A 138 -1.83 2.54 13.11
C HIS A 138 -1.76 1.21 13.87
N ASP A 139 -2.80 0.40 13.73
CA ASP A 139 -2.85 -0.95 14.31
C ASP A 139 -2.39 -1.97 13.26
N HIS A 140 -1.19 -2.50 13.47
CA HIS A 140 -0.57 -3.48 12.58
C HIS A 140 -0.60 -4.89 13.18
N TYR A 141 -1.32 -5.80 12.52
CA TYR A 141 -1.48 -7.20 12.93
C TYR A 141 -0.47 -8.09 12.20
N GLU A 142 0.72 -8.23 12.80
CA GLU A 142 1.90 -8.86 12.17
C GLU A 142 1.68 -10.32 11.72
N HIS A 143 0.91 -11.12 12.45
CA HIS A 143 0.72 -12.54 12.15
C HIS A 143 -0.62 -12.83 11.44
N THR A 144 -1.05 -11.92 10.58
CA THR A 144 -2.30 -12.05 9.80
C THR A 144 -2.06 -11.74 8.33
N PHE A 145 -3.01 -12.09 7.46
CA PHE A 145 -2.92 -11.95 6.02
C PHE A 145 -3.97 -10.99 5.45
N HIS A 146 -3.75 -10.50 4.24
CA HIS A 146 -4.66 -9.55 3.61
C HIS A 146 -6.10 -10.09 3.52
N GLY A 147 -7.05 -9.28 3.99
CA GLY A 147 -8.47 -9.65 4.07
C GLY A 147 -8.88 -10.42 5.33
N SER A 148 -7.96 -10.73 6.26
CA SER A 148 -8.27 -11.48 7.50
C SER A 148 -9.46 -10.92 8.29
N ILE A 149 -9.66 -9.60 8.28
CA ILE A 149 -10.77 -8.91 8.95
C ILE A 149 -12.16 -9.38 8.51
N GLY A 150 -12.29 -9.93 7.29
CA GLY A 150 -13.56 -10.40 6.74
C GLY A 150 -13.99 -11.79 7.25
N PHE A 151 -13.09 -12.53 7.90
CA PHE A 151 -13.33 -13.90 8.36
C PHE A 151 -13.99 -13.92 9.75
N LEU A 152 -15.12 -13.23 9.89
CA LEU A 152 -15.83 -13.10 11.17
C LEU A 152 -16.71 -14.32 11.49
N ASN A 153 -17.26 -14.99 10.48
CA ASN A 153 -18.24 -16.05 10.68
C ASN A 153 -18.02 -17.21 9.71
N GLY A 154 -18.71 -18.32 9.97
CA GLY A 154 -18.69 -19.50 9.11
C GLY A 154 -17.52 -20.44 9.40
N PRO A 155 -17.29 -21.44 8.53
CA PRO A 155 -16.34 -22.52 8.79
C PRO A 155 -14.88 -22.08 8.81
N PHE A 156 -14.58 -20.86 8.36
CA PHE A 156 -13.24 -20.27 8.35
C PHE A 156 -13.12 -19.04 9.27
N ALA A 157 -14.03 -18.90 10.25
CA ALA A 157 -13.98 -17.80 11.20
C ALA A 157 -12.62 -17.76 11.94
N LEU A 158 -12.08 -16.56 12.13
CA LEU A 158 -10.84 -16.33 12.84
C LEU A 158 -11.09 -15.49 14.09
N ASP A 159 -10.56 -15.92 15.23
CA ASP A 159 -10.63 -15.14 16.47
C ASP A 159 -9.97 -13.76 16.30
N ILE A 160 -8.84 -13.72 15.60
CA ILE A 160 -8.12 -12.48 15.31
C ILE A 160 -8.95 -11.48 14.48
N ALA A 161 -9.89 -11.95 13.63
CA ALA A 161 -10.77 -11.06 12.88
C ALA A 161 -11.72 -10.28 13.81
N HIS A 162 -12.19 -10.93 14.89
CA HIS A 162 -12.99 -10.27 15.91
C HIS A 162 -12.16 -9.26 16.72
N GLU A 163 -10.92 -9.60 17.06
CA GLU A 163 -10.00 -8.66 17.72
C GLU A 163 -9.74 -7.41 16.85
N MET A 164 -9.49 -7.61 15.55
CA MET A 164 -9.31 -6.53 14.58
C MET A 164 -10.52 -5.59 14.54
N ILE A 165 -11.74 -6.14 14.43
CA ILE A 165 -12.97 -5.35 14.44
C ILE A 165 -13.18 -4.63 15.78
N ASN A 166 -12.89 -5.30 16.90
CA ASN A 166 -13.00 -4.68 18.21
C ASN A 166 -12.06 -3.48 18.36
N GLY A 167 -10.84 -3.55 17.81
CA GLY A 167 -9.91 -2.42 17.74
C GLY A 167 -10.49 -1.23 16.97
N VAL A 168 -11.04 -1.49 15.77
CA VAL A 168 -11.72 -0.47 14.96
C VAL A 168 -12.89 0.17 15.71
N VAL A 169 -13.77 -0.66 16.29
CA VAL A 169 -14.94 -0.19 17.06
C VAL A 169 -14.51 0.64 18.26
N LYS A 170 -13.46 0.22 18.97
CA LYS A 170 -12.92 0.96 20.12
C LYS A 170 -12.43 2.34 19.68
N TYR A 171 -11.63 2.41 18.61
CA TYR A 171 -11.16 3.69 18.09
C TYR A 171 -12.32 4.65 17.79
N PHE A 172 -13.37 4.17 17.10
CA PHE A 172 -14.53 5.00 16.81
C PHE A 172 -15.25 5.46 18.07
N LYS A 173 -15.44 4.59 19.08
CA LYS A 173 -16.08 4.98 20.35
C LYS A 173 -15.29 6.04 21.14
N GLU A 174 -13.98 6.09 20.97
CA GLU A 174 -13.10 7.02 21.68
C GLU A 174 -12.93 8.37 20.93
N ASN A 175 -13.29 8.43 19.65
CA ASN A 175 -12.98 9.56 18.76
C ASN A 175 -14.19 10.12 17.98
N LEU A 176 -15.39 9.54 18.12
CA LEU A 176 -16.68 10.03 17.61
C LEU A 176 -17.66 10.25 18.78
#